data_AF-A0A3L7YQU3-F1
#
_entry.id   AF-A0A3L7YQU3-F1
#
_cell.length_a   1.000
_cell.length_b   1.000
_cell.length_c   1.000
_cell.angle_alpha   90.00
_cell.angle_beta   90.00
_cell.angle_gamma   90.00
#
_symmetry.space_group_name_H-M   'P 1'
#
loop_
_entity.id
_entity.type
_entity.pdbx_description
1 polymer ?
#
loop_
_entity_poly.entity_id
_entity_poly.type
_entity_poly.pdbx_seq_one_letter_code
_entity_poly.pdbx_strand_id
1 'polypeptide(L)'
;MRFNVSASGFSGATGRGGVLAAPLLKEKGQSAHTTEIDRRSGGQLTALRAVGEGSATRFHFSSSPAGTLPADQVLFAGLGSAESLDRQAIVRWAAAVTRKLAGRNIRRLVIDAAPIVAALKGASPALRANGGASFGDGINASSKVKLDAAVLAVELIVRGVIEGSFHEGLDGKSQVDAFPAPLESVEILLPTGSDLTAAKAAVRRSEIIADGTVRTKRWANRPANEMPPLGIAEEARDRARAVGLRARIIGARELERMGAGMLMAVGRGSENPPCMVVLSGGAPRAKDPLGRRLAMVGKGVCFDTGGISIKPADGMEEMKMDKNGAIAVLEAAATVAQLDPGRVIHAVAACVENMPSGHATRPGDVVTALNGKRVEITNTDAEGRLILGDALHFAERDLGATHLIDVATLTGIAYSAFGGEIAGSCGTDPAFLDEAHLAARRAGEVLWPYPLADAYMKNMDTWSADMQNSGTREASLIRSGLFLREFTTVPWVHLDIAGTAYRRSTAPWAGRGSTGSAHPTLVELAMGGGVRR
;
A
#
# COMPACT_ATOMS: atom_id res chain seq x y z
N MET A 1 -13.86 13.85 10.31
CA MET A 1 -13.85 12.85 11.41
C MET A 1 -12.76 13.25 12.40
N ARG A 2 -13.02 13.18 13.71
CA ARG A 2 -12.02 13.46 14.78
C ARG A 2 -11.73 12.19 15.58
N PHE A 3 -10.47 11.86 15.80
CA PHE A 3 -10.06 10.71 16.63
C PHE A 3 -9.71 11.14 18.05
N ASN A 4 -10.24 10.42 19.04
CA ASN A 4 -9.93 10.58 20.46
C ASN A 4 -9.47 9.25 21.05
N VAL A 5 -8.57 9.31 22.03
CA VAL A 5 -8.10 8.14 22.80
C VAL A 5 -8.34 8.38 24.28
N SER A 6 -8.81 7.36 25.00
CA SER A 6 -8.99 7.40 26.46
C SER A 6 -8.41 6.13 27.09
N ALA A 7 -7.89 6.24 28.32
CA ALA A 7 -7.19 5.15 29.02
C ALA A 7 -7.82 4.89 30.40
N SER A 8 -9.14 4.92 30.48
CA SER A 8 -9.93 4.55 31.67
C SER A 8 -11.02 3.54 31.31
N GLY A 9 -10.77 2.73 30.27
CA GLY A 9 -11.74 1.78 29.72
C GLY A 9 -13.06 2.46 29.33
N PHE A 10 -14.18 1.78 29.55
CA PHE A 10 -15.51 2.32 29.24
C PHE A 10 -15.91 3.58 30.04
N SER A 11 -15.26 3.86 31.17
CA SER A 11 -15.50 5.10 31.92
C SER A 11 -14.85 6.33 31.28
N GLY A 12 -13.91 6.11 30.36
CA GLY A 12 -13.23 7.17 29.62
C GLY A 12 -13.99 7.71 28.43
N ALA A 13 -15.16 7.16 28.13
CA ALA A 13 -15.95 7.58 26.99
C ALA A 13 -16.52 8.99 27.19
N THR A 14 -16.31 9.86 26.22
CA THR A 14 -16.71 11.28 26.28
C THR A 14 -18.21 11.57 26.18
N GLY A 15 -19.04 10.54 25.94
CA GLY A 15 -20.50 10.67 25.85
C GLY A 15 -21.21 9.34 25.61
N ARG A 16 -22.54 9.39 25.58
CA ARG A 16 -23.43 8.29 25.22
C ARG A 16 -23.99 8.52 23.81
N GLY A 17 -24.06 7.46 23.00
CA GLY A 17 -24.63 7.51 21.65
C GLY A 17 -23.73 6.95 20.56
N GLY A 18 -24.33 6.54 19.44
CA GLY A 18 -23.65 5.92 18.31
C GLY A 18 -23.44 4.41 18.46
N VAL A 19 -22.33 3.90 17.90
CA VAL A 19 -22.01 2.46 17.90
C VAL A 19 -20.72 2.21 18.66
N LEU A 20 -20.72 1.22 19.57
CA LEU A 20 -19.51 0.64 20.15
C LEU A 20 -19.12 -0.63 19.38
N ALA A 21 -18.01 -0.61 18.67
CA ALA A 21 -17.42 -1.80 18.06
C ALA A 21 -16.63 -2.59 19.11
N ALA A 22 -17.05 -3.84 19.34
CA ALA A 22 -16.45 -4.77 20.27
C ALA A 22 -15.74 -5.90 19.50
N PRO A 23 -14.40 -6.00 19.53
CA PRO A 23 -13.68 -7.09 18.90
C PRO A 23 -13.99 -8.43 19.60
N LEU A 24 -14.31 -9.45 18.81
CA LEU A 24 -14.46 -10.83 19.30
C LEU A 24 -13.26 -11.68 18.85
N LEU A 25 -12.43 -12.08 19.81
CA LEU A 25 -11.32 -13.01 19.60
C LEU A 25 -11.72 -14.43 20.00
N LYS A 26 -11.20 -15.43 19.28
CA LYS A 26 -11.33 -16.84 19.62
C LYS A 26 -10.26 -17.20 20.64
N GLU A 27 -10.67 -17.39 21.89
CA GLU A 27 -9.80 -17.76 23.02
C GLU A 27 -10.42 -18.91 23.82
N LYS A 28 -9.62 -19.58 24.67
CA LYS A 28 -10.16 -20.56 25.64
C LYS A 28 -10.92 -19.79 26.72
N GLY A 29 -12.23 -19.68 26.56
CA GLY A 29 -13.11 -18.91 27.46
C GLY A 29 -13.39 -17.50 26.97
N GLN A 30 -14.19 -16.74 27.73
CA GLN A 30 -14.41 -15.32 27.46
C GLN A 30 -13.34 -14.49 28.17
N SER A 31 -12.73 -13.54 27.46
CA SER A 31 -11.83 -12.57 28.09
C SER A 31 -12.59 -11.71 29.12
N ALA A 32 -11.90 -11.21 30.14
CA ALA A 32 -12.50 -10.31 31.14
C ALA A 32 -13.18 -9.09 30.49
N HIS A 33 -12.63 -8.57 29.37
CA HIS A 33 -13.21 -7.48 28.60
C HIS A 33 -14.52 -7.88 27.92
N THR A 34 -14.55 -9.05 27.28
CA THR A 34 -15.75 -9.58 26.63
C THR A 34 -16.87 -9.85 27.64
N THR A 35 -16.53 -10.41 28.80
CA THR A 35 -17.48 -10.63 29.91
C THR A 35 -18.05 -9.32 30.44
N GLU A 36 -17.22 -8.28 30.57
CA GLU A 36 -17.69 -6.96 31.02
C GLU A 36 -18.62 -6.28 30.00
N ILE A 37 -18.32 -6.38 28.69
CA ILE A 37 -19.22 -5.91 27.63
C ILE A 37 -20.55 -6.65 27.71
N ASP A 38 -20.53 -7.98 27.81
CA ASP A 38 -21.74 -8.78 27.87
C ASP A 38 -22.59 -8.39 29.09
N ARG A 39 -21.98 -8.32 30.27
CA ARG A 39 -22.63 -7.87 31.51
C ARG A 39 -23.27 -6.48 31.36
N ARG A 40 -22.52 -5.49 30.86
CA ARG A 40 -23.02 -4.09 30.72
C ARG A 40 -24.07 -3.92 29.62
N SER A 41 -24.06 -4.78 28.62
CA SER A 41 -25.09 -4.85 27.58
C SER A 41 -26.36 -5.58 28.05
N GLY A 42 -26.32 -6.25 29.22
CA GLY A 42 -27.45 -7.04 29.75
C GLY A 42 -27.49 -8.48 29.23
N GLY A 43 -26.33 -9.09 28.96
CA GLY A 43 -26.23 -10.48 28.50
C GLY A 43 -26.47 -10.68 27.00
N GLN A 44 -26.36 -9.61 26.19
CA GLN A 44 -26.71 -9.65 24.77
C GLN A 44 -25.78 -10.54 23.95
N LEU A 45 -24.48 -10.58 24.23
CA LEU A 45 -23.56 -11.46 23.52
C LEU A 45 -23.87 -12.93 23.83
N THR A 46 -24.19 -13.24 25.09
CA THR A 46 -24.64 -14.60 25.47
C THR A 46 -25.94 -14.97 24.76
N ALA A 47 -26.92 -14.05 24.70
CA ALA A 47 -28.17 -14.28 23.98
C ALA A 47 -27.95 -14.49 22.47
N LEU A 48 -27.10 -13.68 21.83
CA LEU A 48 -26.72 -13.84 20.42
C LEU A 48 -26.07 -15.21 20.18
N ARG A 49 -25.15 -15.63 21.05
CA ARG A 49 -24.50 -16.94 20.91
C ARG A 49 -25.46 -18.11 21.05
N ALA A 50 -26.50 -17.99 21.88
CA ALA A 50 -27.51 -19.03 22.03
C ALA A 50 -28.30 -19.30 20.73
N VAL A 51 -28.35 -18.33 19.81
CA VAL A 51 -29.00 -18.47 18.49
C VAL A 51 -28.00 -18.59 17.33
N GLY A 52 -26.71 -18.85 17.62
CA GLY A 52 -25.68 -19.04 16.59
C GLY A 52 -25.04 -17.76 16.04
N GLU A 53 -25.32 -16.61 16.65
CA GLU A 53 -24.71 -15.31 16.34
C GLU A 53 -23.51 -14.98 17.26
N GLY A 54 -22.90 -13.80 17.12
CA GLY A 54 -21.81 -13.37 18.00
C GLY A 54 -20.52 -14.20 17.85
N SER A 55 -20.27 -14.66 16.61
CA SER A 55 -19.08 -15.44 16.27
C SER A 55 -17.81 -14.59 16.26
N ALA A 56 -16.70 -15.18 16.72
CA ALA A 56 -15.36 -14.59 16.61
C ALA A 56 -14.74 -14.79 15.22
N THR A 57 -15.39 -15.49 14.28
CA THR A 57 -14.91 -15.63 12.90
C THR A 57 -14.72 -14.26 12.26
N ARG A 58 -13.57 -14.05 11.58
CA ARG A 58 -13.22 -12.76 10.99
C ARG A 58 -14.35 -12.18 10.14
N PHE A 59 -14.66 -10.91 10.37
CA PHE A 59 -15.69 -10.15 9.64
C PHE A 59 -17.12 -10.67 9.80
N HIS A 60 -17.38 -11.52 10.80
CA HIS A 60 -18.75 -11.78 11.25
C HIS A 60 -19.20 -10.63 12.15
N PHE A 61 -20.46 -10.21 11.99
CA PHE A 61 -21.01 -9.04 12.67
C PHE A 61 -22.38 -9.33 13.26
N SER A 62 -22.55 -9.03 14.55
CA SER A 62 -23.85 -9.04 15.23
C SER A 62 -24.05 -7.71 15.95
N SER A 63 -25.28 -7.22 15.98
CA SER A 63 -25.62 -5.96 16.65
C SER A 63 -26.65 -6.15 17.74
N SER A 64 -26.49 -5.44 18.85
CA SER A 64 -27.48 -5.43 19.94
C SER A 64 -27.58 -4.04 20.57
N PRO A 65 -28.66 -3.76 21.33
CA PRO A 65 -28.69 -2.62 22.22
C PRO A 65 -27.48 -2.61 23.18
N ALA A 66 -26.96 -1.43 23.48
CA ALA A 66 -25.74 -1.27 24.27
C ALA A 66 -25.95 -1.32 25.79
N GLY A 67 -27.20 -1.30 26.27
CA GLY A 67 -27.51 -1.25 27.69
C GLY A 67 -26.85 -0.04 28.37
N THR A 68 -25.93 -0.31 29.30
CA THR A 68 -25.20 0.72 30.06
C THR A 68 -23.86 1.12 29.43
N LEU A 69 -23.46 0.54 28.31
CA LEU A 69 -22.24 0.90 27.58
C LEU A 69 -22.35 2.31 26.97
N PRO A 70 -21.21 2.97 26.64
CA PRO A 70 -21.20 4.36 26.17
C PRO A 70 -21.59 4.51 24.68
N ALA A 71 -22.65 3.83 24.24
CA ALA A 71 -23.18 3.86 22.88
C ALA A 71 -24.69 3.54 22.89
N ASP A 72 -25.37 3.63 21.75
CA ASP A 72 -26.76 3.17 21.60
C ASP A 72 -26.82 1.69 21.19
N GLN A 73 -25.86 1.29 20.36
CA GLN A 73 -25.71 -0.07 19.83
C GLN A 73 -24.29 -0.59 20.09
N VAL A 74 -24.17 -1.89 20.31
CA VAL A 74 -22.91 -2.61 20.25
C VAL A 74 -22.86 -3.37 18.94
N LEU A 75 -21.75 -3.23 18.21
CA LEU A 75 -21.42 -4.05 17.06
C LEU A 75 -20.33 -5.03 17.48
N PHE A 76 -20.73 -6.27 17.73
CA PHE A 76 -19.79 -7.37 17.94
C PHE A 76 -19.18 -7.76 16.60
N ALA A 77 -17.86 -7.63 16.48
CA ALA A 77 -17.15 -7.84 15.23
C ALA A 77 -16.04 -8.90 15.40
N GLY A 78 -16.18 -10.03 14.72
CA GLY A 78 -15.21 -11.12 14.78
C GLY A 78 -13.84 -10.74 14.22
N LEU A 79 -12.79 -11.00 15.00
CA LEU A 79 -11.40 -10.67 14.71
C LEU A 79 -10.53 -11.94 14.47
N GLY A 80 -11.09 -13.13 14.68
CA GLY A 80 -10.40 -14.41 14.51
C GLY A 80 -9.70 -14.87 15.79
N SER A 81 -8.66 -15.69 15.66
CA SER A 81 -7.86 -16.17 16.79
C SER A 81 -6.80 -15.15 17.18
N ALA A 82 -6.53 -15.01 18.49
CA ALA A 82 -5.40 -14.23 18.99
C ALA A 82 -4.04 -14.76 18.47
N GLU A 83 -3.95 -16.06 18.19
CA GLU A 83 -2.74 -16.73 17.69
C GLU A 83 -2.38 -16.35 16.24
N SER A 84 -3.39 -16.00 15.44
CA SER A 84 -3.21 -15.61 14.03
C SER A 84 -3.42 -14.12 13.80
N LEU A 85 -3.54 -13.33 14.88
CA LEU A 85 -3.71 -11.89 14.82
C LEU A 85 -2.41 -11.23 14.38
N ASP A 86 -2.48 -10.41 13.35
CA ASP A 86 -1.35 -9.63 12.85
C ASP A 86 -1.75 -8.18 12.54
N ARG A 87 -0.78 -7.37 12.10
CA ARG A 87 -1.03 -5.95 11.76
C ARG A 87 -2.07 -5.80 10.66
N GLN A 88 -2.03 -6.68 9.64
CA GLN A 88 -2.97 -6.65 8.53
C GLN A 88 -4.41 -6.95 9.00
N ALA A 89 -4.58 -7.95 9.86
CA ALA A 89 -5.87 -8.36 10.41
C ALA A 89 -6.52 -7.23 11.22
N ILE A 90 -5.75 -6.46 11.99
CA ILE A 90 -6.28 -5.32 12.77
C ILE A 90 -6.73 -4.18 11.85
N VAL A 91 -5.90 -3.79 10.87
CA VAL A 91 -6.27 -2.74 9.89
C VAL A 91 -7.52 -3.15 9.12
N ARG A 92 -7.56 -4.39 8.59
CA ARG A 92 -8.71 -4.91 7.85
C ARG A 92 -9.94 -5.04 8.72
N TRP A 93 -9.81 -5.44 9.99
CA TRP A 93 -10.95 -5.51 10.91
C TRP A 93 -11.55 -4.14 11.17
N ALA A 94 -10.74 -3.13 11.45
CA ALA A 94 -11.22 -1.76 11.67
C ALA A 94 -11.84 -1.16 10.39
N ALA A 95 -11.28 -1.47 9.22
CA ALA A 95 -11.88 -1.12 7.93
C ALA A 95 -13.23 -1.81 7.71
N ALA A 96 -13.34 -3.10 8.04
CA ALA A 96 -14.58 -3.85 7.90
C ALA A 96 -15.67 -3.38 8.87
N VAL A 97 -15.31 -3.06 10.11
CA VAL A 97 -16.21 -2.41 11.09
C VAL A 97 -16.78 -1.13 10.48
N THR A 98 -15.92 -0.28 9.91
CA THR A 98 -16.33 1.00 9.34
C THR A 98 -17.23 0.82 8.12
N ARG A 99 -16.87 -0.09 7.20
CA ARG A 99 -17.69 -0.40 6.02
C ARG A 99 -19.04 -1.03 6.40
N LYS A 100 -19.12 -1.81 7.47
CA LYS A 100 -20.39 -2.38 7.97
C LYS A 100 -21.40 -1.31 8.39
N LEU A 101 -20.93 -0.10 8.71
CA LEU A 101 -21.78 1.04 9.05
C LEU A 101 -22.30 1.80 7.82
N ALA A 102 -21.81 1.51 6.61
CA ALA A 102 -22.26 2.18 5.38
C ALA A 102 -23.78 2.11 5.21
N GLY A 103 -24.38 3.18 4.68
CA GLY A 103 -25.82 3.35 4.52
C GLY A 103 -26.56 3.71 5.81
N ARG A 104 -25.86 3.81 6.96
CA ARG A 104 -26.46 4.16 8.25
C ARG A 104 -26.09 5.59 8.66
N ASN A 105 -27.00 6.28 9.34
CA ASN A 105 -26.75 7.61 9.90
C ASN A 105 -26.03 7.54 11.25
N ILE A 106 -24.78 7.06 11.25
CA ILE A 106 -23.94 6.97 12.46
C ILE A 106 -22.89 8.08 12.43
N ARG A 107 -22.92 8.95 13.44
CA ARG A 107 -21.96 10.06 13.61
C ARG A 107 -20.82 9.78 14.58
N ARG A 108 -21.03 8.83 15.51
CA ARG A 108 -20.04 8.47 16.54
C ARG A 108 -19.77 6.96 16.54
N LEU A 109 -18.50 6.61 16.46
CA LEU A 109 -17.99 5.25 16.61
C LEU A 109 -17.08 5.20 17.84
N VAL A 110 -17.32 4.25 18.72
CA VAL A 110 -16.43 3.92 19.84
C VAL A 110 -15.82 2.56 19.53
N ILE A 111 -14.52 2.38 19.75
CA ILE A 111 -13.82 1.10 19.53
C ILE A 111 -13.19 0.67 20.84
N ASP A 112 -13.60 -0.49 21.36
CA ASP A 112 -12.89 -1.12 22.48
C ASP A 112 -11.61 -1.78 21.97
N ALA A 113 -10.46 -1.13 22.17
CA ALA A 113 -9.18 -1.66 21.76
C ALA A 113 -8.57 -2.60 22.80
N ALA A 114 -9.16 -2.75 23.99
CA ALA A 114 -8.55 -3.52 25.07
C ALA A 114 -8.30 -5.00 24.70
N PRO A 115 -9.21 -5.72 24.02
CA PRO A 115 -8.94 -7.08 23.55
C PRO A 115 -7.77 -7.14 22.55
N ILE A 116 -7.65 -6.14 21.67
CA ILE A 116 -6.55 -6.05 20.70
C ILE A 116 -5.23 -5.82 21.44
N VAL A 117 -5.20 -4.88 22.40
CA VAL A 117 -4.01 -4.60 23.21
C VAL A 117 -3.61 -5.81 24.05
N ALA A 118 -4.57 -6.55 24.62
CA ALA A 118 -4.31 -7.78 25.34
C ALA A 118 -3.69 -8.85 24.44
N ALA A 119 -4.22 -9.05 23.22
CA ALA A 119 -3.66 -9.99 22.25
C ALA A 119 -2.25 -9.59 21.80
N LEU A 120 -2.00 -8.29 21.57
CA LEU A 120 -0.67 -7.74 21.26
C LEU A 120 0.33 -7.93 22.40
N LYS A 121 -0.13 -7.85 23.66
CA LYS A 121 0.69 -8.14 24.86
C LYS A 121 0.83 -9.63 25.14
N GLY A 122 -0.05 -10.48 24.62
CA GLY A 122 -0.07 -11.93 24.85
C GLY A 122 1.08 -12.67 24.17
N ALA A 123 1.18 -13.98 24.40
CA ALA A 123 2.25 -14.82 23.87
C ALA A 123 2.11 -15.20 22.39
N SER A 124 1.27 -14.49 21.61
CA SER A 124 1.01 -14.83 20.21
C SER A 124 2.31 -14.76 19.39
N PRO A 125 2.80 -15.88 18.84
CA PRO A 125 4.04 -15.91 18.04
C PRO A 125 3.98 -15.01 16.81
N ALA A 126 2.74 -14.76 16.34
CA ALA A 126 2.44 -13.91 15.21
C ALA A 126 2.94 -12.47 15.38
N LEU A 127 2.97 -11.99 16.63
CA LEU A 127 3.22 -10.59 16.98
C LEU A 127 4.54 -10.38 17.71
N ARG A 128 5.15 -11.44 18.28
CA ARG A 128 6.33 -11.34 19.18
C ARG A 128 7.68 -11.67 18.57
N ALA A 129 7.74 -12.45 17.49
CA ALA A 129 9.03 -12.77 16.88
C ALA A 129 8.95 -13.10 15.40
N ASN A 130 7.89 -13.76 14.90
CA ASN A 130 8.02 -14.48 13.62
C ASN A 130 6.75 -14.68 12.76
N GLY A 131 5.61 -14.02 12.96
CA GLY A 131 4.40 -14.51 12.26
C GLY A 131 3.23 -13.58 11.98
N GLY A 132 3.43 -12.49 11.24
CA GLY A 132 2.30 -11.92 10.50
C GLY A 132 2.53 -10.48 10.05
N ALA A 133 2.48 -10.15 8.76
CA ALA A 133 2.53 -11.00 7.58
C ALA A 133 3.96 -11.57 7.35
N SER A 134 4.13 -12.83 7.75
CA SER A 134 5.18 -13.85 7.47
C SER A 134 6.67 -13.46 7.38
N PHE A 135 7.40 -13.66 8.51
CA PHE A 135 8.88 -13.71 8.79
C PHE A 135 9.77 -12.50 9.21
N GLY A 136 9.73 -12.07 10.49
CA GLY A 136 10.82 -11.26 11.10
C GLY A 136 10.45 -10.57 12.43
N ASP A 137 11.47 -10.23 13.24
CA ASP A 137 11.40 -9.91 14.68
C ASP A 137 10.17 -9.10 15.11
N GLY A 138 9.27 -9.78 15.82
CA GLY A 138 8.15 -9.15 16.53
C GLY A 138 8.57 -8.44 17.82
N ILE A 139 7.60 -8.19 18.71
CA ILE A 139 7.82 -7.59 20.03
C ILE A 139 8.62 -8.56 20.92
N ASN A 140 9.93 -8.63 20.68
CA ASN A 140 10.86 -9.40 21.48
C ASN A 140 11.03 -8.69 22.84
N ALA A 141 10.84 -9.42 23.95
CA ALA A 141 11.09 -8.89 25.29
C ALA A 141 12.56 -8.44 25.48
N SER A 142 13.45 -8.95 24.64
CA SER A 142 14.89 -8.65 24.55
C SER A 142 15.22 -7.50 23.60
N SER A 143 14.26 -7.01 22.82
CA SER A 143 14.45 -5.84 21.95
C SER A 143 14.70 -4.60 22.80
N LYS A 144 15.76 -3.84 22.47
CA LYS A 144 16.00 -2.51 23.07
C LYS A 144 14.88 -1.51 22.74
N VAL A 145 14.11 -1.75 21.67
CA VAL A 145 12.94 -0.97 21.27
C VAL A 145 11.68 -1.73 21.66
N LYS A 146 11.12 -1.45 22.83
CA LYS A 146 9.80 -1.96 23.23
C LYS A 146 8.73 -1.18 22.48
N LEU A 147 7.99 -1.86 21.60
CA LEU A 147 6.81 -1.28 20.97
C LEU A 147 5.66 -1.30 21.99
N ASP A 148 5.03 -0.15 22.25
CA ASP A 148 3.85 -0.10 23.12
C ASP A 148 2.63 -0.67 22.37
N ALA A 149 2.04 -1.73 22.91
CA ALA A 149 0.90 -2.42 22.29
C ALA A 149 -0.35 -1.54 22.16
N ALA A 150 -0.58 -0.60 23.08
CA ALA A 150 -1.69 0.35 22.99
C ALA A 150 -1.45 1.36 21.86
N VAL A 151 -0.22 1.87 21.74
CA VAL A 151 0.19 2.75 20.64
C VAL A 151 0.02 2.05 19.30
N LEU A 152 0.51 0.81 19.14
CA LEU A 152 0.34 0.04 17.91
C LEU A 152 -1.13 -0.23 17.57
N ALA A 153 -1.96 -0.58 18.57
CA ALA A 153 -3.38 -0.78 18.34
C ALA A 153 -4.04 0.49 17.81
N VAL A 154 -3.74 1.65 18.39
CA VAL A 154 -4.22 2.95 17.90
C VAL A 154 -3.78 3.18 16.45
N GLU A 155 -2.50 2.94 16.15
CA GLU A 155 -1.98 3.18 14.79
C GLU A 155 -2.77 2.40 13.73
N LEU A 156 -2.99 1.10 13.97
CA LEU A 156 -3.64 0.19 13.03
C LEU A 156 -5.16 0.44 12.96
N ILE A 157 -5.81 0.75 14.09
CA ILE A 157 -7.24 1.05 14.14
C ILE A 157 -7.54 2.34 13.38
N VAL A 158 -6.80 3.42 13.63
CA VAL A 158 -6.99 4.71 12.94
C VAL A 158 -6.85 4.53 11.44
N ARG A 159 -5.80 3.81 11.00
CA ARG A 159 -5.61 3.50 9.58
C ARG A 159 -6.80 2.74 9.00
N GLY A 160 -7.20 1.64 9.65
CA GLY A 160 -8.34 0.84 9.19
C GLY A 160 -9.63 1.64 9.10
N VAL A 161 -9.93 2.49 10.08
CA VAL A 161 -11.16 3.32 10.04
C VAL A 161 -11.15 4.31 8.88
N ILE A 162 -10.04 5.03 8.66
CA ILE A 162 -9.94 5.99 7.55
C ILE A 162 -10.01 5.26 6.21
N GLU A 163 -9.24 4.18 6.07
CA GLU A 163 -9.22 3.39 4.84
C GLU A 163 -10.57 2.71 4.54
N GLY A 164 -11.29 2.26 5.57
CA GLY A 164 -12.63 1.68 5.44
C GLY A 164 -13.73 2.72 5.16
N SER A 165 -13.46 4.00 5.44
CA SER A 165 -14.34 5.10 5.07
C SER A 165 -14.23 5.49 3.60
N PHE A 166 -13.20 5.01 2.89
CA PHE A 166 -13.07 5.24 1.46
C PHE A 166 -14.14 4.48 0.67
N HIS A 167 -14.72 5.16 -0.31
CA HIS A 167 -15.70 4.61 -1.23
C HIS A 167 -15.25 4.85 -2.66
N GLU A 168 -15.18 3.77 -3.43
CA GLU A 168 -14.41 3.69 -4.66
C GLU A 168 -15.12 4.32 -5.88
N GLY A 169 -16.37 4.80 -5.72
CA GLY A 169 -17.22 5.34 -6.79
C GLY A 169 -17.80 6.75 -6.58
N LEU A 170 -17.32 7.54 -5.61
CA LEU A 170 -17.89 8.86 -5.33
C LEU A 170 -17.55 9.94 -6.37
N ASP A 171 -16.49 9.75 -7.15
CA ASP A 171 -16.07 10.71 -8.18
C ASP A 171 -16.81 10.41 -9.51
N GLY A 172 -18.14 10.62 -9.54
CA GLY A 172 -18.92 10.63 -10.78
C GLY A 172 -20.04 9.60 -10.91
N LYS A 173 -20.19 8.63 -10.00
CA LYS A 173 -21.36 7.73 -10.01
C LYS A 173 -22.55 8.43 -9.33
N SER A 174 -23.58 8.77 -10.11
CA SER A 174 -24.79 9.45 -9.61
C SER A 174 -25.63 8.61 -8.64
N GLN A 175 -25.42 7.29 -8.60
CA GLN A 175 -26.11 6.34 -7.73
C GLN A 175 -25.12 5.34 -7.13
N VAL A 176 -25.04 5.29 -5.81
CA VAL A 176 -24.24 4.31 -5.06
C VAL A 176 -25.16 3.52 -4.12
N ASP A 177 -24.88 2.22 -3.97
CA ASP A 177 -25.76 1.33 -3.18
C ASP A 177 -25.77 1.70 -1.69
N ALA A 178 -24.64 2.17 -1.16
CA ALA A 178 -24.52 2.68 0.21
C ALA A 178 -23.35 3.66 0.34
N PHE A 179 -23.64 4.87 0.86
CA PHE A 179 -22.60 5.84 1.22
C PHE A 179 -21.89 5.44 2.52
N PRO A 180 -20.60 5.80 2.69
CA PRO A 180 -19.95 5.70 4.01
C PRO A 180 -20.79 6.37 5.10
N ALA A 181 -20.77 5.80 6.31
CA ALA A 181 -21.39 6.44 7.46
C ALA A 181 -20.76 7.83 7.69
N PRO A 182 -21.55 8.88 8.00
CA PRO A 182 -21.06 10.23 8.21
C PRO A 182 -20.40 10.37 9.60
N LEU A 183 -19.31 9.64 9.83
CA LEU A 183 -18.59 9.63 11.10
C LEU A 183 -17.94 11.00 11.38
N GLU A 184 -18.43 11.67 12.42
CA GLU A 184 -17.90 12.93 12.91
C GLU A 184 -16.81 12.70 13.97
N SER A 185 -16.94 11.66 14.79
CA SER A 185 -15.97 11.31 15.83
C SER A 185 -15.76 9.80 15.99
N VAL A 186 -14.51 9.42 16.24
CA VAL A 186 -14.10 8.06 16.61
C VAL A 186 -13.37 8.11 17.94
N GLU A 187 -13.80 7.30 18.90
CA GLU A 187 -13.17 7.21 20.22
C GLU A 187 -12.60 5.80 20.44
N ILE A 188 -11.31 5.71 20.71
CA ILE A 188 -10.61 4.44 20.94
C ILE A 188 -10.36 4.29 22.44
N LEU A 189 -10.99 3.29 23.04
CA LEU A 189 -10.86 2.97 24.46
C LEU A 189 -9.68 2.04 24.68
N LEU A 190 -8.69 2.53 25.42
CA LEU A 190 -7.47 1.80 25.80
C LEU A 190 -7.57 1.24 27.22
N PRO A 191 -6.80 0.19 27.55
CA PRO A 191 -6.67 -0.29 28.92
C PRO A 191 -6.18 0.82 29.87
N THR A 192 -6.61 0.73 31.13
CA THR A 192 -6.17 1.64 32.18
C THR A 192 -4.64 1.67 32.29
N GLY A 193 -4.06 2.87 32.38
CA GLY A 193 -2.61 3.07 32.49
C GLY A 193 -1.84 3.08 31.16
N SER A 194 -2.52 3.04 30.02
CA SER A 194 -1.88 3.23 28.71
C SER A 194 -1.31 4.65 28.56
N ASP A 195 -0.18 4.80 27.86
CA ASP A 195 0.43 6.10 27.59
C ASP A 195 -0.43 6.91 26.59
N LEU A 196 -1.24 7.81 27.13
CA LEU A 196 -2.11 8.68 26.32
C LEU A 196 -1.35 9.68 25.47
N THR A 197 -0.14 10.09 25.86
CA THR A 197 0.66 11.04 25.08
C THR A 197 1.16 10.35 23.82
N ALA A 198 1.75 9.16 23.97
CA ALA A 198 2.19 8.36 22.83
C ALA A 198 1.01 7.92 21.94
N ALA A 199 -0.12 7.53 22.53
CA ALA A 199 -1.33 7.16 21.79
C ALA A 199 -1.87 8.34 20.94
N LYS A 200 -1.90 9.56 21.48
CA LYS A 200 -2.30 10.76 20.70
C LYS A 200 -1.35 11.07 19.55
N ALA A 201 -0.03 10.87 19.76
CA ALA A 201 0.95 11.02 18.68
C ALA A 201 0.74 9.97 17.57
N ALA A 202 0.42 8.72 17.95
CA ALA A 202 0.08 7.66 17.01
C ALA A 202 -1.17 7.95 16.17
N VAL A 203 -2.21 8.58 16.75
CA VAL A 203 -3.38 9.05 15.99
C VAL A 203 -2.95 9.94 14.82
N ARG A 204 -2.20 11.01 15.10
CA ARG A 204 -1.77 11.97 14.07
C ARG A 204 -0.91 11.32 13.00
N ARG A 205 0.04 10.45 13.39
CA ARG A 205 0.87 9.70 12.44
C ARG A 205 0.00 8.84 11.51
N SER A 206 -0.95 8.10 12.07
CA SER A 206 -1.80 7.21 11.31
C SER A 206 -2.81 7.92 10.42
N GLU A 207 -3.32 9.09 10.83
CA GLU A 207 -4.15 9.94 9.96
C GLU A 207 -3.39 10.32 8.69
N ILE A 208 -2.16 10.81 8.83
CA ILE A 208 -1.32 11.21 7.68
C ILE A 208 -1.04 10.04 6.73
N ILE A 209 -0.73 8.85 7.28
CA ILE A 209 -0.47 7.65 6.49
C ILE A 209 -1.74 7.21 5.76
N ALA A 210 -2.86 7.05 6.46
CA ALA A 210 -4.10 6.55 5.88
C ALA A 210 -4.69 7.50 4.85
N ASP A 211 -4.58 8.81 5.06
CA ASP A 211 -4.96 9.82 4.07
C ASP A 211 -4.11 9.70 2.79
N GLY A 212 -2.82 9.39 2.92
CA GLY A 212 -1.95 9.07 1.77
C GLY A 212 -2.38 7.81 1.04
N THR A 213 -2.73 6.74 1.77
CA THR A 213 -3.29 5.52 1.19
C THR A 213 -4.60 5.81 0.45
N VAL A 214 -5.50 6.59 1.04
CA VAL A 214 -6.79 6.96 0.43
C VAL A 214 -6.59 7.81 -0.82
N ARG A 215 -5.64 8.75 -0.82
CA ARG A 215 -5.28 9.51 -2.03
C ARG A 215 -4.70 8.60 -3.11
N THR A 216 -3.83 7.66 -2.74
CA THR A 216 -3.30 6.63 -3.65
C THR A 216 -4.44 5.87 -4.33
N LYS A 217 -5.40 5.38 -3.53
CA LYS A 217 -6.59 4.68 -4.03
C LYS A 217 -7.40 5.55 -4.99
N ARG A 218 -7.65 6.82 -4.63
CA ARG A 218 -8.42 7.77 -5.44
C ARG A 218 -7.78 8.03 -6.79
N TRP A 219 -6.50 8.39 -6.81
CA TRP A 219 -5.77 8.68 -8.05
C TRP A 219 -5.69 7.44 -8.95
N ALA A 220 -5.44 6.27 -8.38
CA ALA A 220 -5.31 5.04 -9.16
C ALA A 220 -6.63 4.60 -9.79
N ASN A 221 -7.76 4.84 -9.11
CA ASN A 221 -9.09 4.49 -9.61
C ASN A 221 -9.57 5.38 -10.77
N ARG A 222 -9.04 6.61 -10.90
CA ARG A 222 -9.40 7.53 -11.98
C ARG A 222 -9.17 6.88 -13.35
N PRO A 223 -10.11 7.02 -14.29
CA PRO A 223 -10.01 6.41 -15.60
C PRO A 223 -8.89 7.07 -16.41
N ALA A 224 -8.35 6.35 -17.39
CA ALA A 224 -7.18 6.80 -18.13
C ALA A 224 -7.42 8.10 -18.92
N ASN A 225 -8.63 8.29 -19.45
CA ASN A 225 -9.02 9.53 -20.14
C ASN A 225 -9.01 10.78 -19.23
N GLU A 226 -9.10 10.61 -17.91
CA GLU A 226 -8.99 11.70 -16.93
C GLU A 226 -7.65 11.76 -16.22
N MET A 227 -6.84 10.70 -16.36
CA MET A 227 -5.52 10.57 -15.73
C MET A 227 -4.49 10.02 -16.74
N PRO A 228 -4.23 10.75 -17.85
CA PRO A 228 -3.13 10.44 -18.76
C PRO A 228 -1.77 10.82 -18.09
N PRO A 229 -0.62 10.57 -18.73
CA PRO A 229 0.70 10.90 -18.17
C PRO A 229 0.83 12.32 -17.62
N LEU A 230 0.38 13.33 -18.38
CA LEU A 230 0.39 14.73 -17.90
C LEU A 230 -0.60 14.98 -16.76
N GLY A 231 -1.72 14.26 -16.70
CA GLY A 231 -2.64 14.34 -15.56
C GLY A 231 -1.98 13.89 -14.26
N ILE A 232 -1.20 12.81 -14.29
CA ILE A 232 -0.40 12.37 -13.13
C ILE A 232 0.64 13.45 -12.77
N ALA A 233 1.31 14.05 -13.75
CA ALA A 233 2.31 15.09 -13.53
C ALA A 233 1.74 16.34 -12.85
N GLU A 234 0.55 16.77 -13.25
CA GLU A 234 -0.14 17.93 -12.67
C GLU A 234 -0.56 17.68 -11.22
N GLU A 235 -1.21 16.55 -10.96
CA GLU A 235 -1.61 16.13 -9.60
C GLU A 235 -0.39 15.99 -8.68
N ALA A 236 0.69 15.38 -9.17
CA ALA A 236 1.94 15.24 -8.42
C ALA A 236 2.60 16.58 -8.10
N ARG A 237 2.57 17.55 -9.03
CA ARG A 237 3.10 18.90 -8.82
C ARG A 237 2.33 19.64 -7.74
N ASP A 238 1.00 19.58 -7.79
CA ASP A 238 0.14 20.25 -6.82
C ASP A 238 0.28 19.61 -5.45
N ARG A 239 0.37 18.27 -5.43
CA ARG A 239 0.67 17.52 -4.22
C ARG A 239 2.02 17.90 -3.61
N ALA A 240 3.07 17.96 -4.42
CA ALA A 240 4.41 18.34 -3.97
C ALA A 240 4.44 19.74 -3.35
N ARG A 241 3.76 20.71 -3.99
CA ARG A 241 3.61 22.07 -3.47
C ARG A 241 2.94 22.07 -2.10
N ALA A 242 1.88 21.29 -1.91
CA ALA A 242 1.12 21.24 -0.67
C ALA A 242 1.93 20.70 0.53
N VAL A 243 3.01 19.94 0.28
CA VAL A 243 3.82 19.29 1.33
C VAL A 243 5.28 19.75 1.33
N GLY A 244 5.63 20.77 0.53
CA GLY A 244 6.99 21.33 0.49
C GLY A 244 8.02 20.47 -0.22
N LEU A 245 7.61 19.57 -1.13
CA LEU A 245 8.52 18.83 -2.01
C LEU A 245 8.82 19.63 -3.29
N ARG A 246 10.00 19.41 -3.87
CA ARG A 246 10.31 19.89 -5.22
C ARG A 246 9.74 18.91 -6.25
N ALA A 247 9.02 19.42 -7.25
CA ALA A 247 8.55 18.67 -8.40
C ALA A 247 9.31 19.09 -9.67
N ARG A 248 9.80 18.10 -10.43
CA ARG A 248 10.34 18.27 -11.79
C ARG A 248 9.58 17.33 -12.72
N ILE A 249 9.04 17.87 -13.80
CA ILE A 249 8.36 17.10 -14.86
C ILE A 249 9.27 17.10 -16.08
N ILE A 250 9.69 15.92 -16.50
CA ILE A 250 10.56 15.71 -17.67
C ILE A 250 9.66 15.24 -18.80
N GLY A 251 9.37 16.12 -19.75
CA GLY A 251 8.50 15.82 -20.89
C GLY A 251 9.23 15.11 -22.03
N ALA A 252 8.47 14.63 -23.03
CA ALA A 252 8.96 13.87 -24.18
C ALA A 252 10.21 14.44 -24.86
N ARG A 253 10.27 15.76 -25.13
CA ARG A 253 11.45 16.40 -25.76
C ARG A 253 12.72 16.30 -24.91
N GLU A 254 12.59 16.33 -23.59
CA GLU A 254 13.73 16.19 -22.69
C GLU A 254 14.13 14.72 -22.52
N LEU A 255 13.15 13.82 -22.45
CA LEU A 255 13.35 12.37 -22.45
C LEU A 255 14.11 11.90 -23.71
N GLU A 256 13.75 12.43 -24.87
CA GLU A 256 14.45 12.15 -26.13
C GLU A 256 15.89 12.66 -26.10
N ARG A 257 16.11 13.93 -25.72
CA ARG A 257 17.45 14.52 -25.64
C ARG A 257 18.38 13.82 -24.66
N MET A 258 17.83 13.29 -23.56
CA MET A 258 18.64 12.60 -22.56
C MET A 258 18.89 11.12 -22.90
N GLY A 259 18.25 10.59 -23.95
CA GLY A 259 18.42 9.21 -24.42
C GLY A 259 17.58 8.17 -23.66
N ALA A 260 16.42 8.56 -23.10
CA ALA A 260 15.48 7.62 -22.45
C ALA A 260 14.69 6.81 -23.49
N GLY A 261 15.40 6.04 -24.33
CA GLY A 261 14.85 5.41 -25.52
C GLY A 261 13.85 4.29 -25.23
N MET A 262 13.96 3.59 -24.09
CA MET A 262 12.98 2.57 -23.71
C MET A 262 11.65 3.20 -23.31
N LEU A 263 11.68 4.25 -22.48
CA LEU A 263 10.48 4.97 -22.07
C LEU A 263 9.80 5.64 -23.27
N MET A 264 10.57 6.30 -24.14
CA MET A 264 10.06 6.90 -25.37
C MET A 264 9.44 5.86 -26.32
N ALA A 265 10.05 4.68 -26.45
CA ALA A 265 9.52 3.62 -27.29
C ALA A 265 8.15 3.13 -26.82
N VAL A 266 7.92 3.02 -25.50
CA VAL A 266 6.60 2.64 -25.00
C VAL A 266 5.56 3.73 -25.27
N GLY A 267 5.88 4.99 -24.96
CA GLY A 267 4.90 6.08 -25.04
C GLY A 267 4.58 6.59 -26.45
N ARG A 268 5.45 6.37 -27.45
CA ARG A 268 5.29 6.96 -28.80
C ARG A 268 4.04 6.51 -29.57
N GLY A 269 3.37 5.45 -29.10
CA GLY A 269 2.14 4.95 -29.70
C GLY A 269 0.90 5.79 -29.35
N SER A 270 0.93 6.55 -28.26
CA SER A 270 -0.21 7.36 -27.78
C SER A 270 -0.10 8.83 -28.21
N GLU A 271 -1.24 9.47 -28.39
CA GLU A 271 -1.37 10.93 -28.52
C GLU A 271 -1.10 11.64 -27.18
N ASN A 272 -1.21 10.94 -26.04
CA ASN A 272 -0.81 11.45 -24.75
C ASN A 272 0.71 11.24 -24.56
N PRO A 273 1.52 12.31 -24.62
CA PRO A 273 2.97 12.17 -24.65
C PRO A 273 3.51 11.61 -23.32
N PRO A 274 4.58 10.80 -23.37
CA PRO A 274 5.19 10.28 -22.15
C PRO A 274 5.87 11.38 -21.34
N CYS A 275 5.96 11.17 -20.03
CA CYS A 275 6.73 12.02 -19.13
C CYS A 275 7.31 11.24 -17.95
N MET A 276 8.36 11.77 -17.34
CA MET A 276 8.87 11.30 -16.06
C MET A 276 8.62 12.36 -14.99
N VAL A 277 7.93 11.97 -13.92
CA VAL A 277 7.58 12.83 -12.79
C VAL A 277 8.56 12.57 -11.65
N VAL A 278 9.24 13.61 -11.17
CA VAL A 278 10.25 13.49 -10.12
C VAL A 278 9.88 14.38 -8.94
N LEU A 279 9.67 13.77 -7.77
CA LEU A 279 9.53 14.46 -6.50
C LEU A 279 10.80 14.31 -5.67
N SER A 280 11.23 15.38 -5.01
CA SER A 280 12.45 15.38 -4.19
C SER A 280 12.29 16.19 -2.92
N GLY A 281 12.65 15.57 -1.80
CA GLY A 281 12.71 16.16 -0.47
C GLY A 281 14.14 16.30 0.04
N GLY A 282 14.31 17.09 1.11
CA GLY A 282 15.59 17.30 1.77
C GLY A 282 16.59 18.15 0.99
N ALA A 283 17.73 18.37 1.65
CA ALA A 283 18.84 19.14 1.10
C ALA A 283 19.58 18.36 -0.01
N PRO A 284 20.08 19.02 -1.07
CA PRO A 284 20.88 18.36 -2.09
C PRO A 284 22.05 17.58 -1.49
N ARG A 285 22.29 16.36 -1.98
CA ARG A 285 23.37 15.43 -1.54
C ARG A 285 23.32 15.00 -0.07
N ALA A 286 22.37 15.47 0.73
CA ALA A 286 22.18 14.96 2.08
C ALA A 286 21.75 13.49 2.03
N LYS A 287 21.91 12.82 3.16
CA LYS A 287 21.50 11.43 3.37
C LYS A 287 20.40 11.38 4.43
N ASP A 288 19.59 10.33 4.39
CA ASP A 288 18.65 10.03 5.46
C ASP A 288 19.39 9.52 6.73
N PRO A 289 18.70 9.31 7.87
CA PRO A 289 19.32 8.81 9.11
C PRO A 289 20.03 7.46 9.00
N LEU A 290 19.75 6.67 7.95
CA LEU A 290 20.40 5.41 7.67
C LEU A 290 21.56 5.56 6.67
N GLY A 291 21.93 6.80 6.32
CA GLY A 291 23.03 7.09 5.39
C GLY A 291 22.66 6.89 3.91
N ARG A 292 21.37 6.80 3.58
CA ARG A 292 20.88 6.51 2.23
C ARG A 292 20.46 7.77 1.49
N ARG A 293 20.45 7.68 0.17
CA ARG A 293 19.67 8.54 -0.72
C ARG A 293 18.64 7.65 -1.40
N LEU A 294 17.55 7.38 -0.67
CA LEU A 294 16.51 6.46 -1.12
C LEU A 294 15.73 7.10 -2.27
N ALA A 295 15.61 6.37 -3.39
CA ALA A 295 14.68 6.70 -4.45
C ALA A 295 13.65 5.57 -4.65
N MET A 296 12.38 5.97 -4.72
CA MET A 296 11.26 5.09 -4.99
C MET A 296 10.83 5.28 -6.44
N VAL A 297 10.81 4.22 -7.24
CA VAL A 297 10.54 4.27 -8.69
C VAL A 297 9.24 3.54 -9.01
N GLY A 298 8.30 4.17 -9.70
CA GLY A 298 6.98 3.61 -9.93
C GLY A 298 6.64 3.44 -11.40
N LYS A 299 6.10 2.26 -11.76
CA LYS A 299 5.51 2.00 -13.08
C LYS A 299 4.23 2.84 -13.23
N GLY A 300 4.19 3.70 -14.25
CA GLY A 300 3.09 4.63 -14.52
C GLY A 300 2.44 4.43 -15.88
N VAL A 301 2.09 3.19 -16.24
CA VAL A 301 1.34 2.95 -17.47
C VAL A 301 -0.12 3.34 -17.23
N CYS A 302 -0.52 4.50 -17.75
CA CYS A 302 -1.83 5.10 -17.46
C CYS A 302 -2.98 4.28 -18.04
N PHE A 303 -2.73 3.65 -19.19
CA PHE A 303 -3.52 2.60 -19.79
C PHE A 303 -2.61 1.67 -20.61
N ASP A 304 -2.85 0.37 -20.51
CA ASP A 304 -2.06 -0.64 -21.19
C ASP A 304 -2.93 -1.52 -22.10
N THR A 305 -2.89 -1.29 -23.41
CA THR A 305 -3.53 -2.19 -24.38
C THR A 305 -2.64 -3.38 -24.74
N GLY A 306 -1.38 -3.38 -24.29
CA GLY A 306 -0.30 -4.22 -24.77
C GLY A 306 0.41 -3.72 -26.04
N GLY A 307 0.02 -2.57 -26.59
CA GLY A 307 0.56 -2.06 -27.85
C GLY A 307 0.20 -2.94 -29.05
N ILE A 308 1.17 -3.26 -29.91
CA ILE A 308 0.99 -4.15 -31.08
C ILE A 308 0.75 -5.61 -30.65
N SER A 309 1.40 -6.04 -29.57
CA SER A 309 1.13 -7.30 -28.86
C SER A 309 -0.17 -7.19 -28.04
N ILE A 310 -1.28 -6.88 -28.71
CA ILE A 310 -2.54 -6.47 -28.09
C ILE A 310 -3.09 -7.50 -27.10
N LYS A 311 -3.54 -7.01 -25.95
CA LYS A 311 -4.24 -7.83 -24.94
C LYS A 311 -5.62 -8.29 -25.47
N PRO A 312 -6.15 -9.41 -24.95
CA PRO A 312 -7.55 -9.76 -25.16
C PRO A 312 -8.50 -8.65 -24.67
N ALA A 313 -9.70 -8.58 -25.27
CA ALA A 313 -10.72 -7.60 -24.86
C ALA A 313 -11.20 -7.80 -23.42
N ASP A 314 -11.29 -9.06 -22.97
CA ASP A 314 -11.73 -9.41 -21.62
C ASP A 314 -10.76 -8.88 -20.56
N GLY A 315 -11.27 -8.05 -19.64
CA GLY A 315 -10.50 -7.43 -18.57
C GLY A 315 -9.61 -6.25 -18.99
N MET A 316 -9.59 -5.85 -20.26
CA MET A 316 -8.76 -4.73 -20.71
C MET A 316 -9.16 -3.39 -20.05
N GLU A 317 -10.43 -3.24 -19.65
CA GLU A 317 -10.90 -2.05 -18.94
C GLU A 317 -10.22 -1.85 -17.57
N GLU A 318 -9.65 -2.92 -17.01
CA GLU A 318 -8.89 -2.88 -15.76
C GLU A 318 -7.46 -2.34 -15.96
N MET A 319 -6.97 -2.23 -17.20
CA MET A 319 -5.60 -1.78 -17.47
C MET A 319 -5.38 -0.29 -17.16
N LYS A 320 -6.44 0.45 -16.83
CA LYS A 320 -6.30 1.74 -16.14
C LYS A 320 -5.61 1.62 -14.77
N MET A 321 -5.54 0.43 -14.18
CA MET A 321 -4.92 0.18 -12.89
C MET A 321 -3.39 0.01 -13.00
N ASP A 322 -2.84 0.02 -14.21
CA ASP A 322 -1.42 -0.26 -14.47
C ASP A 322 -0.46 0.90 -14.11
N LYS A 323 -1.03 1.95 -13.51
CA LYS A 323 -0.35 3.13 -12.93
C LYS A 323 -0.26 3.10 -11.39
N ASN A 324 -0.69 2.03 -10.73
CA ASN A 324 -0.70 1.98 -9.25
C ASN A 324 0.70 2.17 -8.66
N GLY A 325 1.75 1.63 -9.28
CA GLY A 325 3.13 1.77 -8.82
C GLY A 325 3.59 3.23 -8.78
N ALA A 326 3.40 3.97 -9.87
CA ALA A 326 3.68 5.40 -9.96
C ALA A 326 2.97 6.21 -8.87
N ILE A 327 1.68 5.97 -8.68
CA ILE A 327 0.88 6.72 -7.72
C ILE A 327 1.32 6.40 -6.29
N ALA A 328 1.61 5.13 -5.98
CA ALA A 328 2.07 4.72 -4.67
C ALA A 328 3.39 5.41 -4.29
N VAL A 329 4.37 5.50 -5.19
CA VAL A 329 5.66 6.15 -4.88
C VAL A 329 5.53 7.67 -4.73
N LEU A 330 4.68 8.32 -5.53
CA LEU A 330 4.45 9.76 -5.46
C LEU A 330 3.75 10.16 -4.14
N GLU A 331 2.68 9.45 -3.78
CA GLU A 331 1.99 9.71 -2.51
C GLU A 331 2.82 9.26 -1.30
N ALA A 332 3.64 8.21 -1.41
CA ALA A 332 4.53 7.81 -0.31
C ALA A 332 5.55 8.91 0.00
N ALA A 333 6.19 9.50 -1.02
CA ALA A 333 7.10 10.64 -0.81
C ALA A 333 6.38 11.84 -0.19
N ALA A 334 5.15 12.13 -0.64
CA ALA A 334 4.36 13.22 -0.08
C ALA A 334 3.96 12.97 1.39
N THR A 335 3.56 11.74 1.74
CA THR A 335 3.27 11.34 3.12
C THR A 335 4.52 11.44 3.99
N VAL A 336 5.68 10.98 3.52
CA VAL A 336 6.96 11.10 4.23
C VAL A 336 7.30 12.57 4.50
N ALA A 337 7.11 13.46 3.53
CA ALA A 337 7.35 14.90 3.70
C ALA A 337 6.44 15.55 4.75
N GLN A 338 5.21 15.06 4.91
CA GLN A 338 4.32 15.52 5.99
C GLN A 338 4.73 15.01 7.37
N LEU A 339 5.23 13.77 7.44
CA LEU A 339 5.67 13.13 8.69
C LEU A 339 7.01 13.68 9.19
N ASP A 340 7.95 13.94 8.28
CA ASP A 340 9.29 14.46 8.58
C ASP A 340 9.71 15.48 7.49
N PRO A 341 9.29 16.75 7.61
CA PRO A 341 9.61 17.81 6.66
C PRO A 341 11.11 18.00 6.48
N GLY A 342 11.62 17.64 5.30
CA GLY A 342 13.04 17.69 4.95
C GLY A 342 13.76 16.33 4.94
N ARG A 343 13.05 15.23 5.19
CA ARG A 343 13.56 13.89 4.94
C ARG A 343 14.10 13.82 3.51
N VAL A 344 15.31 13.29 3.36
CA VAL A 344 15.90 13.01 2.04
C VAL A 344 15.14 11.85 1.45
N ILE A 345 14.40 12.12 0.37
CA ILE A 345 13.62 11.11 -0.35
C ILE A 345 13.44 11.57 -1.80
N HIS A 346 13.49 10.62 -2.72
CA HIS A 346 13.15 10.82 -4.12
C HIS A 346 12.01 9.88 -4.51
N ALA A 347 11.06 10.37 -5.32
CA ALA A 347 10.12 9.52 -6.03
C ALA A 347 10.19 9.83 -7.53
N VAL A 348 10.24 8.78 -8.34
CA VAL A 348 10.29 8.86 -9.81
C VAL A 348 9.16 8.02 -10.38
N ALA A 349 8.23 8.63 -11.09
CA ALA A 349 7.18 7.91 -11.82
C ALA A 349 7.44 8.02 -13.32
N ALA A 350 7.60 6.86 -13.98
CA ALA A 350 7.71 6.77 -15.43
C ALA A 350 6.30 6.64 -16.01
N CYS A 351 5.78 7.72 -16.60
CA CYS A 351 4.39 7.81 -17.02
C CYS A 351 4.25 7.73 -18.54
N VAL A 352 3.47 6.76 -19.02
CA VAL A 352 3.23 6.48 -20.45
C VAL A 352 1.79 6.01 -20.65
N GLU A 353 1.33 5.98 -21.90
CA GLU A 353 0.22 5.12 -22.34
C GLU A 353 0.74 4.17 -23.41
N ASN A 354 0.46 2.88 -23.27
CA ASN A 354 0.87 1.86 -24.24
C ASN A 354 -0.30 1.57 -25.18
N MET A 355 -0.23 2.09 -26.40
CA MET A 355 -1.32 2.10 -27.39
C MET A 355 -0.83 1.58 -28.76
N PRO A 356 -1.65 0.81 -29.51
CA PRO A 356 -1.38 0.56 -30.92
C PRO A 356 -1.65 1.84 -31.73
N SER A 357 -0.76 2.14 -32.67
CA SER A 357 -0.95 3.19 -33.67
C SER A 357 0.04 2.99 -34.81
N GLY A 358 -0.04 3.81 -35.86
CA GLY A 358 0.95 3.81 -36.94
C GLY A 358 2.38 4.17 -36.50
N HIS A 359 2.53 4.75 -35.30
CA HIS A 359 3.81 5.14 -34.71
C HIS A 359 4.28 4.19 -33.60
N ALA A 360 3.46 3.23 -33.21
CA ALA A 360 3.74 2.34 -32.08
C ALA A 360 5.03 1.53 -32.26
N THR A 361 5.60 1.13 -31.13
CA THR A 361 6.67 0.13 -31.11
C THR A 361 6.17 -1.21 -31.61
N ARG A 362 7.01 -1.90 -32.37
CA ARG A 362 6.71 -3.21 -32.94
C ARG A 362 7.63 -4.27 -32.33
N PRO A 363 7.14 -5.51 -32.19
CA PRO A 363 8.02 -6.65 -31.98
C PRO A 363 9.16 -6.68 -33.01
N GLY A 364 10.41 -6.77 -32.55
CA GLY A 364 11.64 -6.73 -33.34
C GLY A 364 12.33 -5.36 -33.40
N ASP A 365 11.69 -4.28 -32.93
CA ASP A 365 12.37 -2.98 -32.83
C ASP A 365 13.49 -3.05 -31.78
N VAL A 366 14.66 -2.48 -32.07
CA VAL A 366 15.77 -2.35 -31.12
C VAL A 366 15.89 -0.90 -30.66
N VAL A 367 15.90 -0.69 -29.35
CA VAL A 367 15.99 0.63 -28.72
C VAL A 367 17.24 0.73 -27.86
N THR A 368 17.72 1.95 -27.62
CA THR A 368 18.85 2.19 -26.71
C THR A 368 18.31 2.75 -25.40
N ALA A 369 18.59 2.05 -24.31
CA ALA A 369 18.26 2.45 -22.96
C ALA A 369 19.12 3.63 -22.49
N LEU A 370 18.69 4.30 -21.42
CA LEU A 370 19.40 5.43 -20.83
C LEU A 370 20.81 5.09 -20.32
N ASN A 371 21.05 3.83 -19.95
CA ASN A 371 22.38 3.33 -19.58
C ASN A 371 23.23 2.86 -20.78
N GLY A 372 22.75 3.05 -22.01
CA GLY A 372 23.43 2.69 -23.26
C GLY A 372 23.18 1.27 -23.76
N LYS A 373 22.55 0.38 -22.97
CA LYS A 373 22.23 -0.98 -23.41
C LYS A 373 21.23 -0.96 -24.57
N ARG A 374 21.45 -1.80 -25.58
CA ARG A 374 20.51 -2.03 -26.67
C ARG A 374 19.54 -3.14 -26.29
N VAL A 375 18.25 -2.87 -26.37
CA VAL A 375 17.18 -3.81 -26.03
C VAL A 375 16.32 -4.08 -27.25
N GLU A 376 16.20 -5.34 -27.64
CA GLU A 376 15.22 -5.79 -28.63
C GLU A 376 13.85 -5.96 -27.95
N ILE A 377 12.83 -5.29 -28.49
CA ILE A 377 11.47 -5.39 -27.96
C ILE A 377 10.78 -6.51 -28.71
N THR A 378 10.62 -7.67 -28.08
CA THR A 378 9.96 -8.84 -28.69
C THR A 378 8.49 -8.99 -28.28
N ASN A 379 8.08 -8.32 -27.21
CA ASN A 379 6.69 -8.21 -26.79
C ASN A 379 6.41 -6.80 -26.26
N THR A 380 5.46 -6.09 -26.87
CA THR A 380 5.12 -4.71 -26.48
C THR A 380 4.18 -4.64 -25.28
N ASP A 381 3.66 -5.78 -24.80
CA ASP A 381 2.93 -5.97 -23.54
C ASP A 381 3.87 -6.24 -22.34
N ALA A 382 5.18 -6.21 -22.59
CA ALA A 382 6.22 -6.22 -21.58
C ALA A 382 6.85 -4.83 -21.47
N GLU A 383 6.01 -3.79 -21.47
CA GLU A 383 6.34 -2.37 -21.48
C GLU A 383 6.81 -1.84 -20.12
N GLY A 384 6.22 -2.32 -19.03
CA GLY A 384 6.49 -1.80 -17.69
C GLY A 384 7.96 -1.88 -17.30
N ARG A 385 8.64 -2.97 -17.67
CA ARG A 385 10.08 -3.12 -17.39
C ARG A 385 10.95 -2.17 -18.20
N LEU A 386 10.52 -1.81 -19.41
CA LEU A 386 11.22 -0.87 -20.29
C LEU A 386 11.22 0.53 -19.67
N ILE A 387 10.05 1.02 -19.27
CA ILE A 387 9.95 2.37 -18.68
C ILE A 387 10.63 2.44 -17.30
N LEU A 388 10.60 1.36 -16.54
CA LEU A 388 11.29 1.25 -15.26
C LEU A 388 12.81 1.23 -15.41
N GLY A 389 13.35 0.53 -16.41
CA GLY A 389 14.80 0.48 -16.64
C GLY A 389 15.41 1.87 -16.84
N ASP A 390 14.79 2.71 -17.68
CA ASP A 390 15.24 4.10 -17.86
C ASP A 390 15.07 4.94 -16.58
N ALA A 391 13.97 4.75 -15.84
CA ALA A 391 13.69 5.51 -14.62
C ALA A 391 14.59 5.13 -13.43
N LEU A 392 14.92 3.84 -13.29
CA LEU A 392 15.87 3.32 -12.31
C LEU A 392 17.26 3.90 -12.56
N HIS A 393 17.73 3.83 -13.80
CA HIS A 393 19.02 4.40 -14.16
C HIS A 393 19.04 5.93 -14.00
N PHE A 394 17.97 6.63 -14.35
CA PHE A 394 17.83 8.07 -14.08
C PHE A 394 17.92 8.38 -12.59
N ALA A 395 17.22 7.63 -11.73
CA ALA A 395 17.26 7.86 -10.29
C ALA A 395 18.68 7.66 -9.73
N GLU A 396 19.39 6.63 -10.19
CA GLU A 396 20.78 6.39 -9.82
C GLU A 396 21.72 7.51 -10.31
N ARG A 397 21.71 7.80 -11.62
CA ARG A 397 22.66 8.72 -12.27
C ARG A 397 22.37 10.19 -11.97
N ASP A 398 21.14 10.64 -12.17
CA ASP A 398 20.77 12.07 -12.15
C ASP A 398 20.40 12.54 -10.75
N LEU A 399 19.77 11.67 -9.96
CA LEU A 399 19.45 11.99 -8.56
C LEU A 399 20.56 11.55 -7.62
N GLY A 400 21.50 10.69 -8.04
CA GLY A 400 22.55 10.14 -7.19
C GLY A 400 21.98 9.27 -6.07
N ALA A 401 20.91 8.52 -6.37
CA ALA A 401 20.31 7.58 -5.44
C ALA A 401 21.34 6.50 -5.07
N THR A 402 21.33 6.09 -3.80
CA THR A 402 22.22 5.02 -3.32
C THR A 402 21.47 3.74 -2.99
N HIS A 403 20.14 3.81 -2.91
CA HIS A 403 19.25 2.69 -2.67
C HIS A 403 17.99 2.92 -3.52
N LEU A 404 17.58 1.90 -4.27
CA LEU A 404 16.47 1.96 -5.20
C LEU A 404 15.39 0.95 -4.82
N ILE A 405 14.16 1.41 -4.66
CA ILE A 405 13.02 0.49 -4.58
C ILE A 405 12.05 0.81 -5.70
N ASP A 406 11.75 -0.16 -6.56
CA ASP A 406 10.71 0.02 -7.57
C ASP A 406 9.42 -0.74 -7.26
N VAL A 407 8.30 -0.18 -7.69
CA VAL A 407 6.95 -0.70 -7.46
C VAL A 407 6.19 -0.74 -8.76
N ALA A 408 5.69 -1.92 -9.12
CA ALA A 408 5.04 -2.10 -10.40
C ALA A 408 3.98 -3.20 -10.40
N THR A 409 2.90 -2.97 -11.13
CA THR A 409 2.00 -4.01 -11.63
C THR A 409 2.68 -4.70 -12.82
N LEU A 410 3.75 -5.46 -12.56
CA LEU A 410 4.70 -5.81 -13.62
C LEU A 410 4.32 -7.09 -14.35
N THR A 411 3.94 -8.15 -13.63
CA THR A 411 3.70 -9.45 -14.25
C THR A 411 2.37 -10.06 -13.84
N GLY A 412 1.59 -10.52 -14.83
CA GLY A 412 0.41 -11.35 -14.57
C GLY A 412 0.73 -12.67 -13.85
N ILE A 413 1.99 -13.13 -13.91
CA ILE A 413 2.46 -14.32 -13.19
C ILE A 413 2.58 -14.09 -11.69
N ALA A 414 2.91 -12.89 -11.21
CA ALA A 414 2.85 -12.60 -9.78
C ALA A 414 1.45 -12.84 -9.21
N TYR A 415 0.39 -12.36 -9.88
CA TYR A 415 -1.00 -12.67 -9.51
C TYR A 415 -1.31 -14.17 -9.62
N SER A 416 -0.85 -14.83 -10.68
CA SER A 416 -1.09 -16.27 -10.87
C SER A 416 -0.43 -17.13 -9.80
N ALA A 417 0.73 -16.71 -9.28
CA ALA A 417 1.50 -17.43 -8.27
C ALA A 417 1.06 -17.12 -6.83
N PHE A 418 0.77 -15.84 -6.54
CA PHE A 418 0.58 -15.34 -5.18
C PHE A 418 -0.84 -14.81 -4.89
N GLY A 419 -1.71 -14.76 -5.90
CA GLY A 419 -3.08 -14.26 -5.77
C GLY A 419 -3.16 -12.78 -5.46
N GLY A 420 -4.26 -12.37 -4.82
CA GLY A 420 -4.55 -10.96 -4.49
C GLY A 420 -4.11 -10.50 -3.10
N GLU A 421 -3.33 -11.31 -2.39
CA GLU A 421 -3.02 -11.10 -0.97
C GLU A 421 -1.53 -10.89 -0.68
N ILE A 422 -0.65 -11.31 -1.60
CA ILE A 422 0.80 -11.33 -1.43
C ILE A 422 1.43 -10.69 -2.66
N ALA A 423 2.30 -9.70 -2.45
CA ALA A 423 3.11 -9.12 -3.52
C ALA A 423 4.44 -9.87 -3.65
N GLY A 424 4.92 -10.02 -4.88
CA GLY A 424 6.23 -10.61 -5.15
C GLY A 424 7.34 -9.60 -4.87
N SER A 425 8.49 -10.06 -4.42
CA SER A 425 9.66 -9.20 -4.25
C SER A 425 10.96 -9.90 -4.63
N CYS A 426 11.92 -9.13 -5.11
CA CYS A 426 13.30 -9.59 -5.30
C CYS A 426 14.25 -8.41 -5.14
N GLY A 427 15.56 -8.65 -5.10
CA GLY A 427 16.54 -7.59 -4.96
C GLY A 427 17.98 -8.08 -5.07
N THR A 428 18.91 -7.14 -5.18
CA THR A 428 20.36 -7.40 -5.31
C THR A 428 21.10 -7.40 -3.99
N ASP A 429 20.56 -6.75 -2.96
CA ASP A 429 21.16 -6.65 -1.64
C ASP A 429 20.25 -7.29 -0.58
N PRO A 430 20.69 -8.38 0.08
CA PRO A 430 19.88 -9.06 1.09
C PRO A 430 19.48 -8.17 2.28
N ALA A 431 20.37 -7.28 2.74
CA ALA A 431 20.08 -6.45 3.90
C ALA A 431 19.01 -5.39 3.59
N PHE A 432 19.05 -4.80 2.40
CA PHE A 432 18.04 -3.86 1.95
C PHE A 432 16.70 -4.55 1.62
N LEU A 433 16.73 -5.78 1.09
CA LEU A 433 15.53 -6.60 0.92
C LEU A 433 14.89 -6.91 2.28
N ASP A 434 15.67 -7.30 3.29
CA ASP A 434 15.17 -7.53 4.65
C ASP A 434 14.57 -6.25 5.26
N GLU A 435 15.17 -5.09 5.00
CA GLU A 435 14.62 -3.79 5.43
C GLU A 435 13.25 -3.51 4.78
N ALA A 436 13.11 -3.75 3.48
CA ALA A 436 11.85 -3.60 2.76
C ALA A 436 10.77 -4.56 3.29
N HIS A 437 11.14 -5.81 3.57
CA HIS A 437 10.26 -6.79 4.20
C HIS A 437 9.85 -6.36 5.61
N LEU A 438 10.77 -5.82 6.40
CA LEU A 438 10.45 -5.26 7.72
C LEU A 438 9.49 -4.07 7.62
N ALA A 439 9.67 -3.20 6.64
CA ALA A 439 8.76 -2.10 6.39
C ALA A 439 7.35 -2.58 6.02
N ALA A 440 7.25 -3.59 5.14
CA ALA A 440 5.96 -4.17 4.76
C ALA A 440 5.23 -4.81 5.95
N ARG A 441 5.97 -5.53 6.81
CA ARG A 441 5.44 -6.05 8.07
C ARG A 441 4.84 -4.94 8.91
N ARG A 442 5.59 -3.85 9.12
CA ARG A 442 5.12 -2.70 9.91
C ARG A 442 3.87 -2.06 9.31
N ALA A 443 3.82 -1.99 7.98
CA ALA A 443 2.69 -1.48 7.22
C ALA A 443 1.46 -2.41 7.25
N GLY A 444 1.62 -3.69 7.56
CA GLY A 444 0.55 -4.69 7.46
C GLY A 444 0.33 -5.20 6.03
N GLU A 445 1.39 -5.17 5.21
CA GLU A 445 1.41 -5.73 3.86
C GLU A 445 2.26 -7.01 3.82
N VAL A 446 1.96 -7.91 2.88
CA VAL A 446 2.66 -9.19 2.73
C VAL A 446 3.53 -9.13 1.48
N LEU A 447 4.84 -9.28 1.67
CA LEU A 447 5.80 -9.50 0.58
C LEU A 447 6.32 -10.93 0.66
N TRP A 448 6.54 -11.54 -0.50
CA TRP A 448 7.21 -12.84 -0.59
C TRP A 448 8.40 -12.76 -1.54
N PRO A 449 9.61 -13.18 -1.11
CA PRO A 449 10.78 -13.08 -1.96
C PRO A 449 10.79 -14.21 -3.00
N TYR A 450 11.25 -13.91 -4.21
CA TYR A 450 11.60 -14.88 -5.25
C TYR A 450 13.05 -14.65 -5.73
N PRO A 451 13.74 -15.68 -6.21
CA PRO A 451 15.16 -15.58 -6.53
C PRO A 451 15.43 -14.85 -7.84
N LEU A 452 16.58 -14.18 -7.94
CA LEU A 452 17.18 -13.71 -9.19
C LEU A 452 18.14 -14.77 -9.74
N ALA A 453 17.58 -15.85 -10.31
CA ALA A 453 18.38 -16.98 -10.78
C ALA A 453 19.00 -16.71 -12.17
N ASP A 454 20.30 -16.43 -12.21
CA ASP A 454 21.06 -16.07 -13.43
C ASP A 454 20.97 -17.09 -14.58
N ALA A 455 20.66 -18.36 -14.28
CA ALA A 455 20.43 -19.39 -15.28
C ALA A 455 19.36 -19.00 -16.32
N TYR A 456 18.42 -18.11 -15.95
CA TYR A 456 17.38 -17.62 -16.85
C TYR A 456 17.79 -16.39 -17.70
N MET A 457 18.99 -15.82 -17.53
CA MET A 457 19.47 -14.71 -18.37
C MET A 457 19.55 -15.10 -19.85
N LYS A 458 19.98 -16.34 -20.15
CA LYS A 458 20.05 -16.89 -21.50
C LYS A 458 18.72 -16.83 -22.27
N ASN A 459 17.59 -16.87 -21.55
CA ASN A 459 16.26 -16.76 -22.14
C ASN A 459 15.93 -15.34 -22.61
N MET A 460 16.80 -14.36 -22.34
CA MET A 460 16.74 -12.99 -22.81
C MET A 460 17.85 -12.67 -23.82
N ASP A 461 18.60 -13.68 -24.29
CA ASP A 461 19.57 -13.49 -25.37
C ASP A 461 18.86 -13.18 -26.70
N THR A 462 19.50 -12.38 -27.52
CA THR A 462 19.07 -12.07 -28.89
C THR A 462 20.29 -11.87 -29.78
N TRP A 463 20.11 -12.02 -31.09
CA TRP A 463 21.15 -11.76 -32.09
C TRP A 463 21.23 -10.28 -32.51
N SER A 464 20.21 -9.48 -32.19
CA SER A 464 20.04 -8.10 -32.70
C SER A 464 20.52 -7.00 -31.75
N ALA A 465 20.65 -7.32 -30.46
CA ALA A 465 20.84 -6.35 -29.36
C ALA A 465 21.56 -7.01 -28.17
N ASP A 466 21.78 -6.28 -27.08
CA ASP A 466 22.44 -6.82 -25.89
C ASP A 466 21.53 -7.78 -25.11
N MET A 467 20.21 -7.57 -25.19
CA MET A 467 19.18 -8.44 -24.64
C MET A 467 17.82 -8.17 -25.29
N GLN A 468 16.87 -9.10 -25.15
CA GLN A 468 15.46 -8.88 -25.47
C GLN A 468 14.63 -8.61 -24.20
N ASN A 469 13.56 -7.82 -24.33
CA ASN A 469 12.73 -7.42 -23.18
C ASN A 469 11.85 -8.56 -22.63
N SER A 470 11.54 -9.54 -23.47
CA SER A 470 10.70 -10.67 -23.13
C SER A 470 11.28 -11.98 -23.68
N GLY A 471 10.57 -13.08 -23.49
CA GLY A 471 10.95 -14.39 -24.05
C GLY A 471 9.81 -15.39 -23.86
N THR A 472 10.12 -16.65 -23.56
CA THR A 472 9.09 -17.69 -23.34
C THR A 472 8.19 -17.39 -22.13
N ARG A 473 7.17 -18.21 -21.82
CA ARG A 473 6.37 -18.00 -20.59
C ARG A 473 7.12 -18.40 -19.31
N GLU A 474 8.10 -19.28 -19.46
CA GLU A 474 8.90 -19.86 -18.38
C GLU A 474 9.59 -18.79 -17.54
N ALA A 475 9.51 -18.93 -16.21
CA ALA A 475 10.19 -18.09 -15.23
C ALA A 475 10.06 -16.58 -15.49
N SER A 476 8.95 -16.13 -16.09
CA SER A 476 8.77 -14.73 -16.51
C SER A 476 8.80 -13.75 -15.33
N LEU A 477 8.33 -14.15 -14.14
CA LEU A 477 8.50 -13.37 -12.91
C LEU A 477 9.99 -13.13 -12.58
N ILE A 478 10.79 -14.20 -12.57
CA ILE A 478 12.24 -14.12 -12.30
C ILE A 478 12.95 -13.29 -13.37
N ARG A 479 12.66 -13.54 -14.66
CA ARG A 479 13.27 -12.80 -15.78
C ARG A 479 12.91 -11.33 -15.78
N SER A 480 11.74 -10.94 -15.29
CA SER A 480 11.37 -9.53 -15.15
C SER A 480 12.26 -8.84 -14.12
N GLY A 481 12.54 -9.50 -12.98
CA GLY A 481 13.49 -9.00 -12.00
C GLY A 481 14.93 -8.95 -12.54
N LEU A 482 15.36 -10.00 -13.25
CA LEU A 482 16.67 -10.02 -13.91
C LEU A 482 16.82 -8.91 -14.96
N PHE A 483 15.77 -8.63 -15.74
CA PHE A 483 15.76 -7.52 -16.69
C PHE A 483 16.01 -6.18 -15.99
N LEU A 484 15.27 -5.89 -14.91
CA LEU A 484 15.39 -4.63 -14.18
C LEU A 484 16.78 -4.45 -13.54
N ARG A 485 17.37 -5.54 -13.03
CA ARG A 485 18.72 -5.55 -12.44
C ARG A 485 19.78 -4.98 -13.38
N GLU A 486 19.63 -5.18 -14.70
CA GLU A 486 20.59 -4.69 -15.71
C GLU A 486 20.65 -3.15 -15.82
N PHE A 487 19.73 -2.44 -15.16
CA PHE A 487 19.62 -0.98 -15.19
C PHE A 487 19.96 -0.31 -13.86
N THR A 488 20.51 -1.07 -12.90
CA THR A 488 20.90 -0.60 -11.57
C THR A 488 22.28 -1.12 -11.19
N THR A 489 23.08 -0.33 -10.46
CA THR A 489 24.36 -0.77 -9.87
C THR A 489 24.40 -0.64 -8.35
N VAL A 490 23.43 0.05 -7.76
CA VAL A 490 23.29 0.23 -6.30
C VAL A 490 22.33 -0.80 -5.69
N PRO A 491 22.30 -0.98 -4.35
CA PRO A 491 21.29 -1.81 -3.69
C PRO A 491 19.88 -1.52 -4.19
N TRP A 492 19.21 -2.57 -4.66
CA TRP A 492 17.92 -2.46 -5.33
C TRP A 492 16.94 -3.54 -4.87
N VAL A 493 15.67 -3.15 -4.74
CA VAL A 493 14.53 -4.02 -4.44
C VAL A 493 13.40 -3.73 -5.43
N HIS A 494 12.80 -4.79 -5.97
CA HIS A 494 11.60 -4.74 -6.78
C HIS A 494 10.39 -5.26 -6.00
N LEU A 495 9.27 -4.55 -6.09
CA LEU A 495 7.96 -4.99 -5.61
C LEU A 495 7.01 -5.20 -6.80
N ASP A 496 6.68 -6.46 -7.11
CA ASP A 496 5.63 -6.81 -8.06
C ASP A 496 4.28 -6.85 -7.34
N ILE A 497 3.53 -5.76 -7.48
CA ILE A 497 2.22 -5.57 -6.88
C ILE A 497 1.08 -5.92 -7.83
N ALA A 498 1.33 -6.58 -8.96
CA ALA A 498 0.27 -6.92 -9.94
C ALA A 498 -0.93 -7.63 -9.32
N GLY A 499 -0.70 -8.45 -8.28
CA GLY A 499 -1.78 -9.12 -7.56
C GLY A 499 -2.44 -8.27 -6.48
N THR A 500 -1.69 -7.43 -5.76
CA THR A 500 -2.20 -6.70 -4.58
C THR A 500 -2.68 -5.29 -4.89
N ALA A 501 -2.31 -4.71 -6.03
CA ALA A 501 -2.57 -3.31 -6.37
C ALA A 501 -4.05 -2.94 -6.41
N TYR A 502 -4.92 -3.88 -6.81
CA TYR A 502 -6.35 -3.64 -6.92
C TYR A 502 -7.19 -4.91 -6.74
N ARG A 503 -8.48 -4.73 -6.43
CA ARG A 503 -9.47 -5.81 -6.35
C ARG A 503 -10.49 -5.73 -7.46
N ARG A 504 -10.89 -6.90 -7.97
CA ARG A 504 -12.00 -7.04 -8.92
C ARG A 504 -13.37 -7.13 -8.24
N SER A 505 -13.39 -7.60 -6.99
CA SER A 505 -14.60 -7.77 -6.19
C SER A 505 -14.48 -7.06 -4.84
N THR A 506 -15.61 -6.81 -4.21
CA THR A 506 -15.66 -6.27 -2.85
C THR A 506 -15.20 -7.32 -1.83
N ALA A 507 -14.58 -6.85 -0.76
CA ALA A 507 -14.28 -7.60 0.44
C ALA A 507 -14.95 -6.89 1.64
N PRO A 508 -15.09 -7.55 2.81
CA PRO A 508 -15.62 -6.89 3.99
C PRO A 508 -14.88 -5.60 4.36
N TRP A 509 -13.59 -5.52 4.05
CA TRP A 509 -12.69 -4.42 4.44
C TRP A 509 -12.29 -3.47 3.29
N ALA A 510 -12.64 -3.74 2.03
CA ALA A 510 -12.33 -2.89 0.88
C ALA A 510 -13.31 -3.09 -0.28
N GLY A 511 -13.49 -2.09 -1.15
CA GLY A 511 -14.28 -2.22 -2.37
C GLY A 511 -13.45 -2.66 -3.60
N ARG A 512 -14.07 -2.55 -4.78
CA ARG A 512 -13.42 -2.79 -6.08
C ARG A 512 -12.50 -1.61 -6.42
N GLY A 513 -11.37 -1.89 -7.07
CA GLY A 513 -10.38 -0.90 -7.46
C GLY A 513 -9.14 -0.95 -6.57
N SER A 514 -8.37 0.13 -6.57
CA SER A 514 -7.05 0.19 -5.94
C SER A 514 -7.15 -0.11 -4.44
N THR A 515 -6.19 -0.88 -3.95
CA THR A 515 -6.00 -1.15 -2.53
C THR A 515 -5.07 -0.15 -1.85
N GLY A 516 -4.40 0.71 -2.63
CA GLY A 516 -3.31 1.56 -2.13
C GLY A 516 -2.05 0.78 -1.75
N SER A 517 -1.89 -0.44 -2.27
CA SER A 517 -0.75 -1.31 -1.91
C SER A 517 0.61 -0.66 -2.18
N ALA A 518 1.61 -1.08 -1.41
CA ALA A 518 2.97 -0.54 -1.33
C ALA A 518 3.10 0.86 -0.73
N HIS A 519 2.09 1.74 -0.79
CA HIS A 519 2.16 3.08 -0.18
C HIS A 519 2.59 3.05 1.30
N PRO A 520 1.92 2.33 2.21
CA PRO A 520 2.31 2.34 3.62
C PRO A 520 3.65 1.61 3.84
N THR A 521 3.98 0.58 3.04
CA THR A 521 5.30 -0.08 3.07
C THR A 521 6.42 0.91 2.74
N LEU A 522 6.27 1.68 1.67
CA LEU A 522 7.25 2.68 1.24
C LEU A 522 7.43 3.79 2.29
N VAL A 523 6.35 4.22 2.94
CA VAL A 523 6.40 5.19 4.03
C VAL A 523 7.19 4.63 5.22
N GLU A 524 6.91 3.39 5.63
CA GLU A 524 7.65 2.74 6.73
C GLU A 524 9.14 2.56 6.39
N LEU A 525 9.47 2.22 5.14
CA LEU A 525 10.85 2.07 4.66
C LEU A 525 11.62 3.40 4.70
N ALA A 526 11.01 4.48 4.20
CA ALA A 526 11.62 5.81 4.17
C ALA A 526 11.76 6.42 5.59
N MET A 527 10.85 6.06 6.50
CA MET A 527 10.89 6.45 7.90
C MET A 527 11.82 5.56 8.76
N GLY A 528 12.51 4.61 8.14
CA GLY A 528 13.63 3.87 8.75
C GLY A 528 14.62 4.81 9.44
N GLY A 529 15.22 4.33 10.53
CA GLY A 529 16.09 5.15 11.40
C GLY A 529 15.37 6.17 12.29
N GLY A 530 14.03 6.24 12.26
CA GLY A 530 13.22 7.16 13.08
C GLY A 530 13.13 8.57 12.47
N VAL A 531 12.39 9.49 13.10
CA VAL A 531 12.27 10.90 12.66
C VAL A 531 13.58 11.65 12.92
N ARG A 532 13.97 12.57 12.03
CA ARG A 532 15.14 13.43 12.26
C ARG A 532 14.90 14.30 13.50
N ARG A 533 15.90 14.37 14.39
CA ARG A 533 15.84 15.22 15.59
C ARG A 533 16.17 16.67 15.26
#